data_AF-A0AAW0XYD9-F1
#
_entry.id   AF-A0AAW0XYD9-F1
#
_cell.length_a   1.000
_cell.length_b   1.000
_cell.length_c   1.000
_cell.angle_alpha   90.00
_cell.angle_beta   90.00
_cell.angle_gamma   90.00
#
_symmetry.space_group_name_H-M   'P 1'
#
loop_
_entity.id
_entity.type
_entity.pdbx_description
1 polymer ?
#
loop_
_entity_poly.entity_id
_entity_poly.type
_entity_poly.pdbx_seq_one_letter_code
_entity_poly.pdbx_strand_id
1 'polypeptide(L)'
;MSSATNTADNKATEIRCEEKSRGGMCYEVILAEPSADKPTTTAVSPRPKSMTAEEIAQKLLQAEERRKSVEASRLASVGERMTRLEEASRKREESTAAFIAATQTALEDKLDTTSSNREAYLNGLRAKISDHLNNVDSVRKQLEIQTNELRQTIEDKLRSAEENRNENMGKMLEKLKDHEEYAQKVRLGHEEAIRQLEERIQAKLVVAEAKRETEIMKKLETLREHSNKISEAQELVSKKKEEVLKQREQDIAAKEERLRKISEEKEAKRQEITKTISVKLEQAQENRTKEEEELKKKTAEKLEQKLEIADKNRLELAEKAKKAKEESDRRAELVRANKERLMAAEKHETASSG
;
A
#
# COMPACT_ATOMS: atom_id res chain seq x y z
N MET A 1 -63.19 -59.15 221.72
CA MET A 1 -62.29 -59.80 222.71
C MET A 1 -61.88 -61.15 222.18
N SER A 2 -60.61 -61.52 222.36
CA SER A 2 -60.01 -62.88 222.38
C SER A 2 -60.34 -63.86 221.25
N SER A 3 -59.34 -64.20 220.42
CA SER A 3 -58.48 -65.41 220.51
C SER A 3 -58.99 -66.53 219.60
N ALA A 4 -58.39 -66.75 218.43
CA ALA A 4 -57.29 -67.70 218.17
C ALA A 4 -57.74 -69.16 218.07
N THR A 5 -57.46 -69.76 216.90
CA THR A 5 -57.18 -71.19 216.57
C THR A 5 -57.31 -71.27 215.03
N ASN A 6 -56.22 -71.20 214.26
CA ASN A 6 -55.26 -72.26 213.98
C ASN A 6 -55.93 -73.58 213.58
N THR A 7 -56.07 -73.82 212.28
CA THR A 7 -56.17 -75.15 211.71
C THR A 7 -55.26 -75.18 210.50
N ALA A 8 -54.11 -75.80 210.72
CA ALA A 8 -53.16 -76.20 209.71
C ALA A 8 -53.80 -77.28 208.84
N ASP A 9 -53.80 -77.06 207.53
CA ASP A 9 -53.81 -78.17 206.58
C ASP A 9 -52.45 -78.21 205.88
N ASN A 10 -51.80 -79.34 206.08
CA ASN A 10 -50.40 -79.64 205.88
C ASN A 10 -50.13 -79.88 204.38
N LYS A 11 -49.71 -78.87 203.60
CA LYS A 11 -49.14 -79.08 202.26
C LYS A 11 -47.62 -79.23 202.38
N ALA A 12 -47.13 -80.45 202.25
CA ALA A 12 -45.71 -80.79 202.27
C ALA A 12 -45.01 -80.26 201.00
N THR A 13 -43.93 -79.49 201.16
CA THR A 13 -43.01 -79.13 200.07
C THR A 13 -42.19 -80.35 199.66
N GLU A 14 -42.22 -80.73 198.38
CA GLU A 14 -41.46 -81.86 197.81
C GLU A 14 -40.30 -81.34 196.95
N ILE A 15 -39.10 -81.90 197.13
CA ILE A 15 -37.92 -81.60 196.29
C ILE A 15 -37.65 -82.82 195.40
N ARG A 16 -37.58 -82.60 194.08
CA ARG A 16 -37.40 -83.65 193.07
C ARG A 16 -36.29 -83.28 192.08
N CYS A 17 -35.77 -84.28 191.36
CA CYS A 17 -34.79 -84.09 190.28
C CYS A 17 -33.53 -83.31 190.69
N GLU A 18 -32.89 -83.72 191.79
CA GLU A 18 -31.60 -83.18 192.21
C GLU A 18 -30.48 -83.63 191.26
N GLU A 19 -29.84 -82.66 190.59
CA GLU A 19 -28.69 -82.89 189.74
C GLU A 19 -27.49 -82.07 190.26
N LYS A 20 -26.44 -82.78 190.69
CA LYS A 20 -25.23 -82.18 191.24
C LYS A 20 -24.12 -82.17 190.19
N SER A 21 -23.66 -80.98 189.85
CA SER A 21 -22.47 -80.77 189.03
C SER A 21 -21.36 -80.07 189.83
N ARG A 22 -20.13 -80.03 189.30
CA ARG A 22 -18.96 -79.45 189.99
C ARG A 22 -19.13 -77.95 190.32
N GLY A 23 -20.05 -77.25 189.65
CA GLY A 23 -20.34 -75.83 189.84
C GLY A 23 -21.55 -75.52 190.74
N GLY A 24 -22.25 -76.55 191.25
CA GLY A 24 -23.43 -76.38 192.08
C GLY A 24 -24.47 -77.48 191.87
N MET A 25 -25.48 -77.47 192.73
CA MET A 25 -26.63 -78.37 192.71
C MET A 25 -27.84 -77.61 192.20
N CYS A 26 -28.56 -78.19 191.24
CA CYS A 26 -29.92 -77.78 190.93
C CYS A 26 -30.90 -78.86 191.39
N TYR A 27 -32.08 -78.43 191.82
CA TYR A 27 -33.17 -79.29 192.20
C TYR A 27 -34.46 -78.55 191.93
N GLU A 28 -35.52 -79.28 191.62
CA GLU A 28 -36.83 -78.71 191.40
C GLU A 28 -37.61 -78.74 192.73
N VAL A 29 -38.05 -77.56 193.19
CA VAL A 29 -38.84 -77.41 194.42
C VAL A 29 -40.30 -77.28 194.03
N ILE A 30 -41.09 -78.29 194.37
CA ILE A 30 -42.53 -78.31 194.14
C ILE A 30 -43.21 -77.92 195.45
N LEU A 31 -43.65 -76.66 195.52
CA LEU A 31 -44.32 -76.10 196.70
C LEU A 31 -45.79 -76.54 196.81
N ALA A 32 -46.40 -76.95 195.69
CA ALA A 32 -47.73 -77.54 195.62
C ALA A 32 -47.87 -78.29 194.30
N GLU A 33 -48.59 -79.41 194.29
CA GLU A 33 -48.91 -80.11 193.04
C GLU A 33 -49.75 -79.20 192.11
N PRO A 34 -49.48 -79.22 190.79
CA PRO A 34 -50.21 -78.40 189.84
C PRO A 34 -51.70 -78.77 189.85
N SER A 35 -52.58 -77.79 190.09
CA SER A 35 -54.03 -78.00 190.26
C SER A 35 -54.77 -78.48 188.99
N ALA A 36 -54.06 -78.71 187.88
CA ALA A 36 -54.62 -79.16 186.61
C ALA A 36 -53.89 -80.41 186.12
N ASP A 37 -54.64 -81.51 185.98
CA ASP A 37 -54.13 -82.86 185.69
C ASP A 37 -53.69 -83.07 184.22
N LYS A 38 -53.83 -82.04 183.36
CA LYS A 38 -53.46 -82.08 181.94
C LYS A 38 -52.86 -80.75 181.48
N PRO A 39 -51.79 -80.73 180.67
CA PRO A 39 -51.13 -79.51 180.25
C PRO A 39 -52.05 -78.65 179.38
N THR A 40 -52.12 -77.36 179.69
CA THR A 40 -52.82 -76.34 178.89
C THR A 40 -52.27 -76.33 177.47
N THR A 41 -53.11 -76.64 176.48
CA THR A 41 -52.76 -76.50 175.06
C THR A 41 -52.68 -75.01 174.73
N THR A 42 -51.47 -74.44 174.72
CA THR A 42 -51.24 -73.15 174.10
C THR A 42 -51.57 -73.26 172.62
N ALA A 43 -52.39 -72.33 172.13
CA ALA A 43 -52.73 -72.25 170.71
C ALA A 43 -51.43 -72.30 169.88
N VAL A 44 -51.34 -73.28 169.00
CA VAL A 44 -50.22 -73.43 168.06
C VAL A 44 -50.32 -72.26 167.08
N SER A 45 -49.72 -71.12 167.45
CA SER A 45 -49.23 -70.16 166.46
C SER A 45 -48.43 -70.99 165.46
N PRO A 46 -48.74 -70.96 164.14
CA PRO A 46 -47.92 -71.66 163.17
C PRO A 46 -46.50 -71.11 163.36
N ARG A 47 -45.61 -71.98 163.84
CA ARG A 47 -44.20 -71.66 164.03
C ARG A 47 -43.76 -70.93 162.75
N PRO A 48 -43.19 -69.71 162.82
CA PRO A 48 -42.77 -69.02 161.61
C PRO A 48 -41.92 -70.00 160.82
N LYS A 49 -42.37 -70.34 159.60
CA LYS A 49 -41.63 -71.26 158.74
C LYS A 49 -40.21 -70.70 158.68
N SER A 50 -39.23 -71.48 159.11
CA SER A 50 -37.83 -71.09 159.02
C SER A 50 -37.56 -70.82 157.56
N MET A 51 -37.25 -69.56 157.22
CA MET A 51 -36.94 -69.18 155.84
C MET A 51 -35.87 -70.13 155.31
N THR A 52 -36.14 -70.77 154.17
CA THR A 52 -35.16 -71.69 153.58
C THR A 52 -33.98 -70.88 153.04
N ALA A 53 -32.80 -71.49 152.94
CA ALA A 53 -31.61 -70.82 152.43
C ALA A 53 -31.85 -70.25 151.01
N GLU A 54 -32.68 -70.93 150.21
CA GLU A 54 -33.09 -70.50 148.87
C GLU A 54 -33.98 -69.25 148.89
N GLU A 55 -34.98 -69.18 149.79
CA GLU A 55 -35.82 -67.99 149.96
C GLU A 55 -35.03 -66.77 150.44
N ILE A 56 -34.01 -66.98 151.28
CA ILE A 56 -33.10 -65.91 151.74
C ILE A 56 -32.24 -65.40 150.56
N ALA A 57 -31.65 -66.31 149.78
CA ALA A 57 -30.86 -65.96 148.61
C ALA A 57 -31.71 -65.21 147.56
N GLN A 58 -32.93 -65.66 147.32
CA GLN A 58 -33.86 -65.02 146.39
C GLN A 58 -34.24 -63.60 146.84
N LYS A 59 -34.47 -63.37 148.13
CA LYS A 59 -34.72 -62.02 148.67
C LYS A 59 -33.50 -61.09 148.54
N LEU A 60 -32.28 -61.60 148.74
CA LEU A 60 -31.05 -60.82 148.54
C LEU A 60 -30.83 -60.48 147.06
N LEU A 61 -31.06 -61.42 146.16
CA LEU A 61 -30.97 -61.21 144.72
C LEU A 61 -32.00 -60.17 144.25
N GLN A 62 -33.24 -60.25 144.73
CA GLN A 62 -34.27 -59.25 144.42
C GLN A 62 -33.89 -57.85 144.95
N ALA A 63 -33.24 -57.76 146.12
CA ALA A 63 -32.75 -56.48 146.64
C ALA A 63 -31.59 -55.93 145.79
N GLU A 64 -30.70 -56.80 145.32
CA GLU A 64 -29.62 -56.43 144.40
C GLU A 64 -30.17 -55.96 143.04
N GLU A 65 -31.15 -56.66 142.47
CA GLU A 65 -31.83 -56.27 141.23
C GLU A 65 -32.52 -54.92 141.36
N ARG A 66 -33.21 -54.65 142.49
CA ARG A 66 -33.78 -53.32 142.76
C ARG A 66 -32.69 -52.24 142.81
N ARG A 67 -31.56 -52.52 143.48
CA ARG A 67 -30.42 -51.58 143.52
C ARG A 67 -29.90 -51.30 142.11
N LYS A 68 -29.65 -52.35 141.32
CA LYS A 68 -29.20 -52.24 139.91
C LYS A 68 -30.21 -51.50 139.04
N SER A 69 -31.51 -51.75 139.22
CA SER A 69 -32.57 -51.06 138.47
C SER A 69 -32.64 -49.56 138.80
N VAL A 70 -32.51 -49.19 140.07
CA VAL A 70 -32.48 -47.77 140.48
C VAL A 70 -31.22 -47.08 139.95
N GLU A 71 -30.07 -47.75 140.01
CA GLU A 71 -28.81 -47.23 139.46
C GLU A 71 -28.90 -47.08 137.93
N ALA A 72 -29.42 -48.08 137.22
CA ALA A 72 -29.63 -48.02 135.77
C ALA A 72 -30.61 -46.89 135.38
N SER A 73 -31.71 -46.71 136.12
CA SER A 73 -32.65 -45.61 135.88
C SER A 73 -32.00 -44.24 136.14
N ARG A 74 -31.16 -44.12 137.17
CA ARG A 74 -30.40 -42.90 137.45
C ARG A 74 -29.40 -42.61 136.34
N LEU A 75 -28.65 -43.61 135.87
CA LEU A 75 -27.71 -43.49 134.76
C LEU A 75 -28.42 -43.12 133.45
N ALA A 76 -29.57 -43.73 133.16
CA ALA A 76 -30.40 -43.40 132.00
C ALA A 76 -30.90 -41.94 132.06
N SER A 77 -31.37 -41.48 133.22
CA SER A 77 -31.81 -40.09 133.40
C SER A 77 -30.65 -39.08 133.25
N VAL A 78 -29.47 -39.42 133.74
CA VAL A 78 -28.27 -38.59 133.53
C VAL A 78 -27.87 -38.58 132.06
N GLY A 79 -27.88 -39.74 131.39
CA GLY A 79 -27.60 -39.87 129.96
C GLY A 79 -28.55 -39.04 129.12
N GLU A 80 -29.86 -39.10 129.37
CA GLU A 80 -30.87 -38.29 128.68
C GLU A 80 -30.67 -36.78 128.89
N ARG A 81 -30.23 -36.35 130.08
CA ARG A 81 -29.91 -34.93 130.31
C ARG A 81 -28.67 -34.50 129.51
N MET A 82 -27.65 -35.36 129.41
CA MET A 82 -26.45 -35.08 128.62
C MET A 82 -26.78 -34.99 127.13
N THR A 83 -27.56 -35.94 126.58
CA THR A 83 -27.96 -35.89 125.17
C THR A 83 -28.78 -34.64 124.85
N ARG A 84 -29.73 -34.24 125.72
CA ARG A 84 -30.47 -32.99 125.54
C ARG A 84 -29.57 -31.75 125.57
N LEU A 85 -28.52 -31.73 126.39
CA LEU A 85 -27.55 -30.63 126.42
C LEU A 85 -26.71 -30.59 125.14
N GLU A 86 -26.26 -31.75 124.64
CA GLU A 86 -25.54 -31.86 123.37
C GLU A 86 -26.42 -31.43 122.20
N GLU A 87 -27.66 -31.89 122.12
CA GLU A 87 -28.64 -31.47 121.12
C GLU A 87 -28.92 -29.97 121.17
N ALA A 88 -29.05 -29.39 122.37
CA ALA A 88 -29.23 -27.95 122.53
C ALA A 88 -27.98 -27.15 122.06
N SER A 89 -26.77 -27.64 122.36
CA SER A 89 -25.53 -27.01 121.87
C SER A 89 -25.45 -27.08 120.35
N ARG A 90 -25.66 -28.27 119.79
CA ARG A 90 -25.66 -28.52 118.35
C ARG A 90 -26.68 -27.63 117.63
N LYS A 91 -27.91 -27.51 118.17
CA LYS A 91 -28.95 -26.67 117.56
C LYS A 91 -28.61 -25.18 117.60
N ARG A 92 -27.93 -24.70 118.65
CA ARG A 92 -27.39 -23.33 118.65
C ARG A 92 -26.33 -23.15 117.57
N GLU A 93 -25.37 -24.07 117.48
CA GLU A 93 -24.30 -24.01 116.48
C GLU A 93 -24.85 -24.05 115.05
N GLU A 94 -25.82 -24.93 114.78
CA GLU A 94 -26.53 -25.01 113.50
C GLU A 94 -27.28 -23.71 113.19
N SER A 95 -27.97 -23.11 114.17
CA SER A 95 -28.65 -21.83 113.99
C SER A 95 -27.68 -20.69 113.72
N THR A 96 -26.53 -20.66 114.38
CA THR A 96 -25.49 -19.65 114.15
C THR A 96 -24.85 -19.84 112.78
N ALA A 97 -24.52 -21.07 112.39
CA ALA A 97 -23.97 -21.38 111.08
C ALA A 97 -24.96 -21.03 109.95
N ALA A 98 -26.23 -21.38 110.10
CA ALA A 98 -27.28 -21.03 109.14
C ALA A 98 -27.45 -19.52 109.00
N PHE A 99 -27.39 -18.77 110.11
CA PHE A 99 -27.46 -17.31 110.08
C PHE A 99 -26.26 -16.70 109.33
N ILE A 100 -25.04 -17.20 109.60
CA ILE A 100 -23.83 -16.74 108.91
C ILE A 100 -23.93 -17.03 107.41
N ALA A 101 -24.29 -18.25 107.02
CA ALA A 101 -24.41 -18.65 105.62
C ALA A 101 -25.49 -17.85 104.87
N ALA A 102 -26.65 -17.64 105.48
CA ALA A 102 -27.73 -16.84 104.89
C ALA A 102 -27.31 -15.37 104.73
N THR A 103 -26.61 -14.81 105.71
CA THR A 103 -26.12 -13.42 105.65
C THR A 103 -25.04 -13.25 104.61
N GLN A 104 -24.13 -14.23 104.48
CA GLN A 104 -23.11 -14.24 103.43
C GLN A 104 -23.74 -14.30 102.03
N THR A 105 -24.64 -15.26 101.81
CA THR A 105 -25.34 -15.42 100.52
C THR A 105 -26.11 -14.14 100.16
N ALA A 106 -26.83 -13.54 101.12
CA ALA A 106 -27.57 -12.30 100.88
C ALA A 106 -26.66 -11.09 100.58
N LEU A 107 -25.41 -11.09 101.07
CA LEU A 107 -24.43 -10.07 100.72
C LEU A 107 -23.87 -10.30 99.32
N GLU A 108 -23.53 -11.54 98.99
CA GLU A 108 -23.07 -11.95 97.65
C GLU A 108 -24.12 -11.59 96.59
N ASP A 109 -25.39 -11.97 96.79
CA ASP A 109 -26.51 -11.64 95.89
C ASP A 109 -26.65 -10.12 95.67
N LYS A 110 -26.45 -9.31 96.72
CA LYS A 110 -26.50 -7.83 96.62
C LYS A 110 -25.33 -7.27 95.81
N LEU A 111 -24.14 -7.81 96.01
CA LEU A 111 -22.94 -7.41 95.26
C LEU A 111 -23.09 -7.77 93.79
N ASP A 112 -23.55 -8.99 93.49
CA ASP A 112 -23.78 -9.48 92.13
C ASP A 112 -24.88 -8.68 91.42
N THR A 113 -25.99 -8.40 92.11
CA THR A 113 -27.07 -7.56 91.58
C THR A 113 -26.55 -6.15 91.28
N THR A 114 -25.74 -5.57 92.17
CA THR A 114 -25.17 -4.23 91.98
C THR A 114 -24.19 -4.21 90.80
N SER A 115 -23.35 -5.24 90.69
CA SER A 115 -22.40 -5.40 89.58
C SER A 115 -23.14 -5.55 88.24
N SER A 116 -24.11 -6.45 88.18
CA SER A 116 -24.94 -6.70 87.00
C SER A 116 -25.71 -5.46 86.55
N ASN A 117 -26.32 -4.71 87.49
CA ASN A 117 -27.00 -3.45 87.19
C ASN A 117 -26.04 -2.40 86.63
N ARG A 118 -24.83 -2.29 87.20
CA ARG A 118 -23.79 -1.38 86.71
C ARG A 118 -23.34 -1.76 85.30
N GLU A 119 -23.12 -3.04 85.04
CA GLU A 119 -22.73 -3.53 83.72
C GLU A 119 -23.83 -3.32 82.68
N ALA A 120 -25.09 -3.61 83.02
CA ALA A 120 -26.24 -3.36 82.16
C ALA A 120 -26.35 -1.87 81.79
N TYR A 121 -26.17 -0.97 82.75
CA TYR A 121 -26.16 0.47 82.50
C TYR A 121 -25.01 0.89 81.55
N LEU A 122 -23.79 0.42 81.82
CA LEU A 122 -22.63 0.73 80.97
C LEU A 122 -22.80 0.16 79.55
N ASN A 123 -23.34 -1.04 79.41
CA ASN A 123 -23.62 -1.66 78.11
C ASN A 123 -24.70 -0.89 77.36
N GLY A 124 -25.74 -0.40 78.05
CA GLY A 124 -26.75 0.48 77.46
C GLY A 124 -26.16 1.79 76.94
N LEU A 125 -25.21 2.40 77.66
CA LEU A 125 -24.49 3.59 77.18
C LEU A 125 -23.61 3.28 75.96
N ARG A 126 -22.86 2.17 75.99
CA ARG A 126 -22.03 1.73 74.85
C ARG A 126 -22.86 1.48 73.60
N ALA A 127 -24.02 0.82 73.75
CA ALA A 127 -24.93 0.57 72.63
C ALA A 127 -25.42 1.88 72.01
N LYS A 128 -25.88 2.84 72.83
CA LYS A 128 -26.31 4.18 72.34
C LYS A 128 -25.20 4.92 71.59
N ILE A 129 -23.96 4.86 72.10
CA ILE A 129 -22.81 5.47 71.43
C ILE A 129 -22.52 4.76 70.10
N SER A 130 -22.54 3.43 70.09
CA SER A 130 -22.35 2.63 68.87
C SER A 130 -23.40 2.94 67.81
N ASP A 131 -24.68 3.02 68.19
CA ASP A 131 -25.77 3.38 67.28
C ASP A 131 -25.59 4.79 66.72
N HIS A 132 -25.18 5.75 67.55
CA HIS A 132 -24.89 7.10 67.09
C HIS A 132 -23.74 7.13 66.08
N LEU A 133 -22.63 6.42 66.35
CA LEU A 133 -21.50 6.32 65.42
C LEU A 133 -21.92 5.67 64.10
N ASN A 134 -22.70 4.59 64.15
CA ASN A 134 -23.23 3.93 62.95
C ASN A 134 -24.12 4.86 62.13
N ASN A 135 -24.98 5.65 62.78
CA ASN A 135 -25.82 6.64 62.11
C ASN A 135 -24.98 7.75 61.46
N VAL A 136 -23.96 8.27 62.15
CA VAL A 136 -23.03 9.26 61.60
C VAL A 136 -22.31 8.70 60.36
N ASP A 137 -21.81 7.47 60.44
CA ASP A 137 -21.15 6.81 59.31
C ASP A 137 -22.11 6.56 58.13
N SER A 138 -23.35 6.19 58.41
CA SER A 138 -24.39 6.04 57.39
C SER A 138 -24.68 7.36 56.67
N VAL A 139 -24.83 8.45 57.42
CA VAL A 139 -25.02 9.80 56.85
C VAL A 139 -23.81 10.23 56.03
N ARG A 140 -22.59 9.98 56.53
CA ARG A 140 -21.35 10.28 55.81
C ARG A 140 -21.29 9.56 54.46
N LYS A 141 -21.56 8.24 54.45
CA LYS A 141 -21.60 7.44 53.23
C LYS A 141 -22.69 7.91 52.26
N GLN A 142 -23.86 8.27 52.77
CA GLN A 142 -24.94 8.79 51.93
C GLN A 142 -24.56 10.11 51.25
N LEU A 143 -23.91 11.02 51.97
CA LEU A 143 -23.42 12.29 51.40
C LEU A 143 -22.33 12.05 50.34
N GLU A 144 -21.44 11.08 50.57
CA GLU A 144 -20.41 10.71 49.61
C GLU A 144 -21.03 10.14 48.32
N ILE A 145 -22.04 9.27 48.44
CA ILE A 145 -22.79 8.74 47.29
C ILE A 145 -23.45 9.88 46.51
N GLN A 146 -24.19 10.76 47.18
CA GLN A 146 -24.85 11.90 46.53
C GLN A 146 -23.85 12.83 45.82
N THR A 147 -22.68 13.06 46.43
CA THR A 147 -21.62 13.89 45.84
C THR A 147 -21.04 13.24 44.59
N ASN A 148 -20.79 11.92 44.64
CA ASN A 148 -20.28 11.17 43.50
C ASN A 148 -21.30 11.07 42.35
N GLU A 149 -22.59 10.86 42.67
CA GLU A 149 -23.68 10.87 41.68
C GLU A 149 -23.80 12.24 40.99
N LEU A 150 -23.72 13.33 41.75
CA LEU A 150 -23.72 14.68 41.20
C LEU A 150 -22.50 14.91 40.30
N ARG A 151 -21.31 14.48 40.74
CA ARG A 151 -20.07 14.57 39.95
C ARG A 151 -20.21 13.80 38.63
N GLN A 152 -20.70 12.56 38.68
CA GLN A 152 -20.92 11.74 37.48
C GLN A 152 -21.91 12.42 36.52
N THR A 153 -23.01 12.96 37.05
CA THR A 153 -24.01 13.69 36.24
C THR A 153 -23.40 14.91 35.54
N ILE A 154 -22.49 15.63 36.21
CA ILE A 154 -21.78 16.77 35.61
C ILE A 154 -20.82 16.28 34.52
N GLU A 155 -20.05 15.22 34.78
CA GLU A 155 -19.13 14.63 33.81
C GLU A 155 -19.86 14.13 32.56
N ASP A 156 -21.00 13.47 32.70
CA ASP A 156 -21.78 12.97 31.56
C ASP A 156 -22.41 14.11 30.74
N LYS A 157 -22.80 15.22 31.38
CA LYS A 157 -23.24 16.43 30.68
C LYS A 157 -22.11 17.09 29.91
N LEU A 158 -20.91 17.18 30.49
CA LEU A 158 -19.74 17.74 29.83
C LEU A 158 -19.32 16.87 28.64
N ARG A 159 -19.31 15.54 28.81
CA ARG A 159 -19.03 14.57 27.76
C ARG A 159 -20.03 14.69 26.60
N SER A 160 -21.32 14.68 26.91
CA SER A 160 -22.38 14.86 25.88
C SER A 160 -22.24 16.20 25.15
N ALA A 161 -21.90 17.28 25.86
CA ALA A 161 -21.70 18.59 25.25
C ALA A 161 -20.47 18.63 24.33
N GLU A 162 -19.38 17.96 24.73
CA GLU A 162 -18.17 17.81 23.91
C GLU A 162 -18.43 16.96 22.67
N GLU A 163 -19.11 15.82 22.81
CA GLU A 163 -19.51 14.95 21.69
C GLU A 163 -20.37 15.73 20.68
N ASN A 164 -21.38 16.46 21.15
CA ASN A 164 -22.23 17.28 20.29
C ASN A 164 -21.45 18.39 19.58
N ARG A 165 -20.51 19.04 20.27
CA ARG A 165 -19.64 20.06 19.68
C ARG A 165 -18.74 19.46 18.59
N ASN A 166 -18.13 18.30 18.88
CA ASN A 166 -17.24 17.60 17.95
C ASN A 166 -18.00 17.08 16.74
N GLU A 167 -19.20 16.54 16.93
CA GLU A 167 -20.05 16.08 15.83
C GLU A 167 -20.46 17.25 14.93
N ASN A 168 -20.87 18.39 15.49
CA ASN A 168 -21.21 19.57 14.71
C ASN A 168 -20.00 20.13 13.95
N MET A 169 -18.83 20.20 14.59
CA MET A 169 -17.59 20.60 13.94
C MET A 169 -17.22 19.63 12.81
N GLY A 170 -17.32 18.32 13.05
CA GLY A 170 -17.10 17.28 12.06
C GLY A 170 -18.00 17.44 10.84
N LYS A 171 -19.31 17.67 11.04
CA LYS A 171 -20.27 17.94 9.95
C LYS A 171 -19.91 19.18 9.15
N MET A 172 -19.39 20.23 9.79
CA MET A 172 -18.94 21.44 9.09
C MET A 172 -17.68 21.17 8.25
N LEU A 173 -16.71 20.45 8.81
CA LEU A 173 -15.48 20.08 8.12
C LEU A 173 -15.75 19.16 6.92
N GLU A 174 -16.65 18.17 7.06
CA GLU A 174 -17.03 17.28 5.97
C GLU A 174 -17.64 18.06 4.80
N LYS A 175 -18.57 18.99 5.08
CA LYS A 175 -19.15 19.86 4.04
C LYS A 175 -18.11 20.73 3.33
N LEU A 176 -17.12 21.24 4.07
CA LEU A 176 -16.03 22.02 3.49
C LEU A 176 -15.15 21.15 2.59
N LYS A 177 -14.88 19.91 3.01
CA LYS A 177 -14.13 18.93 2.24
C LYS A 177 -14.87 18.55 0.95
N ASP A 178 -16.17 18.26 1.03
CA ASP A 178 -17.02 17.98 -0.15
C ASP A 178 -16.98 19.14 -1.16
N HIS A 179 -17.03 20.39 -0.66
CA HIS A 179 -16.95 21.57 -1.51
C HIS A 179 -15.58 21.72 -2.18
N GLU A 180 -14.49 21.45 -1.45
CA GLU A 180 -13.14 21.45 -2.02
C GLU A 180 -12.96 20.35 -3.08
N GLU A 181 -13.46 19.15 -2.82
CA GLU A 181 -13.46 18.03 -3.78
C GLU A 181 -14.25 18.40 -5.05
N TYR A 182 -15.42 19.03 -4.90
CA TYR A 182 -16.20 19.52 -6.04
C TYR A 182 -15.43 20.60 -6.82
N ALA A 183 -14.82 21.58 -6.14
CA ALA A 183 -14.01 22.61 -6.78
C ALA A 183 -12.82 21.99 -7.53
N GLN A 184 -12.15 21.00 -6.94
CA GLN A 184 -11.06 20.26 -7.59
C GLN A 184 -11.55 19.52 -8.85
N LYS A 185 -12.72 18.86 -8.78
CA LYS A 185 -13.33 18.19 -9.93
C LYS A 185 -13.63 19.17 -11.07
N VAL A 186 -14.14 20.37 -10.75
CA VAL A 186 -14.38 21.43 -11.74
C VAL A 186 -13.06 21.91 -12.35
N ARG A 187 -12.01 22.14 -11.53
CA ARG A 187 -10.68 22.53 -12.02
C ARG A 187 -10.10 21.49 -12.98
N LEU A 188 -10.12 20.21 -12.59
CA LEU A 188 -9.67 19.10 -13.45
C LEU A 188 -10.46 19.02 -14.75
N GLY A 189 -11.78 19.24 -14.70
CA GLY A 189 -12.62 19.30 -15.89
C GLY A 189 -12.24 20.45 -16.84
N HIS A 190 -11.89 21.63 -16.30
CA HIS A 190 -11.39 22.75 -17.09
C HIS A 190 -10.00 22.47 -17.68
N GLU A 191 -9.09 21.88 -16.90
CA GLU A 191 -7.76 21.47 -17.38
C GLU A 191 -7.86 20.46 -18.53
N GLU A 192 -8.75 19.47 -18.41
CA GLU A 192 -8.97 18.50 -19.49
C GLU A 192 -9.57 19.14 -20.74
N ALA A 193 -10.52 20.06 -20.60
CA ALA A 193 -11.06 20.80 -21.73
C ALA A 193 -10.00 21.66 -22.43
N ILE A 194 -9.11 22.31 -21.68
CA ILE A 194 -7.96 23.06 -22.22
C ILE A 194 -7.03 22.11 -22.98
N ARG A 195 -6.64 20.97 -22.38
CA ARG A 195 -5.80 19.96 -23.02
C ARG A 195 -6.39 19.48 -24.35
N GLN A 196 -7.70 19.21 -24.39
CA GLN A 196 -8.38 18.81 -25.64
C GLN A 196 -8.34 19.92 -26.70
N LEU A 197 -8.46 21.20 -26.31
CA LEU A 197 -8.34 22.33 -27.24
C LEU A 197 -6.90 22.46 -27.76
N GLU A 198 -5.89 22.29 -26.90
CA GLU A 198 -4.48 22.28 -27.29
C GLU A 198 -4.18 21.16 -28.28
N GLU A 199 -4.63 19.92 -28.01
CA GLU A 199 -4.49 18.78 -28.92
C GLU A 199 -5.15 19.06 -30.28
N ARG A 200 -6.34 19.66 -30.30
CA ARG A 200 -7.02 20.05 -31.56
C ARG A 200 -6.24 21.13 -32.33
N ILE A 201 -5.66 22.10 -31.64
CA ILE A 201 -4.84 23.16 -32.26
C ILE A 201 -3.58 22.52 -32.86
N GLN A 202 -2.88 21.69 -32.10
CA GLN A 202 -1.68 20.98 -32.56
C GLN A 202 -1.99 20.10 -33.79
N ALA A 203 -3.07 19.33 -33.76
CA ALA A 203 -3.48 18.52 -34.90
C ALA A 203 -3.75 19.37 -36.16
N LYS A 204 -4.38 20.54 -36.00
CA LYS A 204 -4.61 21.48 -37.12
C LYS A 204 -3.29 22.07 -37.65
N LEU A 205 -2.33 22.37 -36.78
CA LEU A 205 -1.01 22.86 -37.19
C LEU A 205 -0.25 21.81 -38.00
N VAL A 206 -0.21 20.56 -37.53
CA VAL A 206 0.44 19.43 -38.25
C VAL A 206 -0.18 19.25 -39.63
N VAL A 207 -1.52 19.28 -39.74
CA VAL A 207 -2.20 19.17 -41.04
C VAL A 207 -1.86 20.37 -41.96
N ALA A 208 -1.76 21.58 -41.41
CA ALA A 208 -1.40 22.77 -42.17
C ALA A 208 0.06 22.72 -42.65
N GLU A 209 0.98 22.27 -41.82
CA GLU A 209 2.39 22.05 -42.16
C GLU A 209 2.55 21.00 -43.25
N ALA A 210 1.91 19.84 -43.11
CA ALA A 210 1.93 18.80 -44.14
C ALA A 210 1.36 19.29 -45.49
N LYS A 211 0.28 20.09 -45.46
CA LYS A 211 -0.25 20.73 -46.68
C LYS A 211 0.75 21.72 -47.28
N ARG A 212 1.43 22.53 -46.46
CA ARG A 212 2.45 23.47 -46.92
C ARG A 212 3.65 22.73 -47.53
N GLU A 213 4.11 21.65 -46.92
CA GLU A 213 5.19 20.81 -47.42
C GLU A 213 4.83 20.15 -48.74
N THR A 214 3.63 19.57 -48.85
CA THR A 214 3.17 18.96 -50.12
C THR A 214 3.07 19.99 -51.25
N GLU A 215 2.60 21.21 -50.98
CA GLU A 215 2.59 22.29 -51.98
C GLU A 215 4.00 22.77 -52.36
N ILE A 216 4.94 22.83 -51.41
CA ILE A 216 6.35 23.12 -51.71
C ILE A 216 6.96 22.01 -52.57
N MET A 217 6.71 20.75 -52.23
CA MET A 217 7.19 19.58 -52.99
C MET A 217 6.66 19.61 -54.44
N LYS A 218 5.37 19.88 -54.64
CA LYS A 218 4.80 20.06 -55.99
C LYS A 218 5.50 21.16 -56.77
N LYS A 219 5.77 22.32 -56.15
CA LYS A 219 6.50 23.42 -56.80
C LYS A 219 7.95 23.07 -57.12
N LEU A 220 8.62 22.32 -56.26
CA LEU A 220 9.99 21.83 -56.52
C LEU A 220 10.00 20.80 -57.64
N GLU A 221 8.98 19.96 -57.73
CA GLU A 221 8.82 18.97 -58.80
C GLU A 221 8.59 19.64 -60.15
N THR A 222 7.69 20.63 -60.24
CA THR A 222 7.52 21.40 -61.49
C THR A 222 8.80 22.14 -61.90
N LEU A 223 9.54 22.72 -60.95
CA LEU A 223 10.84 23.32 -61.23
C LEU A 223 11.86 22.30 -61.75
N ARG A 224 11.89 21.08 -61.17
CA ARG A 224 12.73 19.97 -61.67
C ARG A 224 12.34 19.57 -63.08
N GLU A 225 11.06 19.42 -63.37
CA GLU A 225 10.58 19.13 -64.73
C GLU A 225 10.98 20.22 -65.74
N HIS A 226 10.84 21.49 -65.37
CA HIS A 226 11.30 22.61 -66.21
C HIS A 226 12.80 22.57 -66.43
N SER A 227 13.59 22.29 -65.39
CA SER A 227 15.04 22.12 -65.50
C SER A 227 15.42 20.96 -66.42
N ASN A 228 14.72 19.83 -66.32
CA ASN A 228 14.92 18.67 -67.18
C ASN A 228 14.60 19.01 -68.65
N LYS A 229 13.47 19.67 -68.91
CA LYS A 229 13.10 20.14 -70.27
C LYS A 229 14.13 21.11 -70.84
N ILE A 230 14.70 21.99 -70.02
CA ILE A 230 15.79 22.88 -70.44
C ILE A 230 17.04 22.06 -70.79
N SER A 231 17.42 21.08 -69.96
CA SER A 231 18.55 20.19 -70.23
C SER A 231 18.34 19.39 -71.53
N GLU A 232 17.15 18.82 -71.73
CA GLU A 232 16.78 18.10 -72.95
C GLU A 232 16.82 19.01 -74.19
N ALA A 233 16.32 20.25 -74.06
CA ALA A 233 16.41 21.25 -75.13
C ALA A 233 17.87 21.65 -75.42
N GLN A 234 18.71 21.79 -74.39
CA GLN A 234 20.14 22.05 -74.53
C GLN A 234 20.85 20.88 -75.22
N GLU A 235 20.54 19.63 -74.87
CA GLU A 235 21.04 18.44 -75.56
C GLU A 235 20.60 18.41 -77.02
N LEU A 236 19.34 18.72 -77.32
CA LEU A 236 18.83 18.79 -78.69
C LEU A 236 19.51 19.91 -79.49
N VAL A 237 19.74 21.08 -78.90
CA VAL A 237 20.48 22.17 -79.52
C VAL A 237 21.94 21.77 -79.74
N SER A 238 22.56 21.07 -78.79
CA SER A 238 23.92 20.55 -78.92
C SER A 238 24.01 19.55 -80.08
N LYS A 239 23.10 18.57 -80.15
CA LYS A 239 22.98 17.61 -81.25
C LYS A 239 22.77 18.30 -82.59
N LYS A 240 21.85 19.27 -82.67
CA LYS A 240 21.63 20.07 -83.89
C LYS A 240 22.85 20.90 -84.28
N LYS A 241 23.57 21.48 -83.32
CA LYS A 241 24.84 22.18 -83.59
C LYS A 241 25.89 21.21 -84.13
N GLU A 242 25.98 20.01 -83.57
CA GLU A 242 26.87 18.95 -84.04
C GLU A 242 26.51 18.48 -85.46
N GLU A 243 25.22 18.31 -85.75
CA GLU A 243 24.70 17.99 -87.09
C GLU A 243 25.00 19.12 -88.08
N VAL A 244 24.75 20.38 -87.73
CA VAL A 244 25.08 21.54 -88.57
C VAL A 244 26.58 21.67 -88.79
N LEU A 245 27.41 21.39 -87.79
CA LEU A 245 28.86 21.35 -87.95
C LEU A 245 29.28 20.25 -88.91
N LYS A 246 28.75 19.03 -88.77
CA LYS A 246 29.00 17.93 -89.71
C LYS A 246 28.53 18.26 -91.13
N GLN A 247 27.36 18.89 -91.28
CA GLN A 247 26.84 19.35 -92.56
C GLN A 247 27.74 20.41 -93.17
N ARG A 248 28.24 21.35 -92.36
CA ARG A 248 29.16 22.40 -92.80
C ARG A 248 30.54 21.85 -93.15
N GLU A 249 31.03 20.85 -92.42
CA GLU A 249 32.25 20.11 -92.77
C GLU A 249 32.10 19.39 -94.10
N GLN A 250 30.95 18.73 -94.34
CA GLN A 250 30.64 18.11 -95.62
C GLN A 250 30.54 19.15 -96.75
N ASP A 251 29.91 20.31 -96.51
CA ASP A 251 29.83 21.39 -97.48
C ASP A 251 31.20 22.04 -97.77
N ILE A 252 32.06 22.18 -96.76
CA ILE A 252 33.44 22.65 -96.94
C ILE A 252 34.22 21.62 -97.76
N ALA A 253 34.15 20.33 -97.41
CA ALA A 253 34.79 19.26 -98.19
C ALA A 253 34.29 19.23 -99.64
N ALA A 254 32.99 19.39 -99.87
CA ALA A 254 32.41 19.46 -101.22
C ALA A 254 32.87 20.72 -101.99
N LYS A 255 33.00 21.87 -101.31
CA LYS A 255 33.55 23.10 -101.92
C LYS A 255 35.04 22.99 -102.19
N GLU A 256 35.81 22.35 -101.33
CA GLU A 256 37.24 22.06 -101.55
C GLU A 256 37.42 21.12 -102.74
N GLU A 257 36.59 20.07 -102.86
CA GLU A 257 36.57 19.19 -104.03
C GLU A 257 36.19 19.95 -105.31
N ARG A 258 35.23 20.87 -105.22
CA ARG A 258 34.81 21.71 -106.36
C ARG A 258 35.89 22.72 -106.75
N LEU A 259 36.61 23.30 -105.79
CA LEU A 259 37.78 24.15 -106.04
C LEU A 259 38.92 23.36 -106.68
N ARG A 260 39.13 22.11 -106.26
CA ARG A 260 40.10 21.19 -106.87
C ARG A 260 39.74 20.90 -108.33
N LYS A 261 38.47 20.59 -108.62
CA LYS A 261 37.95 20.43 -109.99
C LYS A 261 38.08 21.70 -110.82
N ILE A 262 37.81 22.88 -110.27
CA ILE A 262 38.00 24.18 -110.97
C ILE A 262 39.49 24.47 -111.23
N SER A 263 40.38 24.09 -110.32
CA SER A 263 41.83 24.21 -110.52
C SER A 263 42.28 23.31 -111.68
N GLU A 264 41.86 22.04 -111.68
CA GLU A 264 42.12 21.08 -112.74
C GLU A 264 41.52 21.54 -114.09
N GLU A 265 40.32 22.13 -114.09
CA GLU A 265 39.68 22.68 -115.29
C GLU A 265 40.36 23.96 -115.81
N LYS A 266 40.86 24.82 -114.91
CA LYS A 266 41.68 25.98 -115.28
C LYS A 266 43.04 25.56 -115.82
N GLU A 267 43.63 24.50 -115.28
CA GLU A 267 44.89 23.94 -115.76
C GLU A 267 44.71 23.28 -117.14
N ALA A 268 43.61 22.55 -117.35
CA ALA A 268 43.19 22.03 -118.65
C ALA A 268 42.95 23.14 -119.68
N LYS A 269 42.23 24.22 -119.31
CA LYS A 269 42.02 25.38 -120.19
C LYS A 269 43.31 26.14 -120.52
N ARG A 270 44.28 26.23 -119.60
CA ARG A 270 45.62 26.76 -119.92
C ARG A 270 46.33 25.87 -120.94
N GLN A 271 46.31 24.56 -120.75
CA GLN A 271 46.91 23.61 -121.70
C GLN A 271 46.23 23.64 -123.08
N GLU A 272 44.92 23.87 -123.13
CA GLU A 272 44.14 23.99 -124.38
C GLU A 272 44.41 25.33 -125.10
N ILE A 273 44.57 26.43 -124.37
CA ILE A 273 45.04 27.71 -124.92
C ILE A 273 46.48 27.58 -125.46
N THR A 274 47.38 26.87 -124.75
CA THR A 274 48.75 26.60 -125.22
C THR A 274 48.76 25.75 -126.50
N LYS A 275 47.88 24.74 -126.60
CA LYS A 275 47.70 23.96 -127.84
C LYS A 275 47.14 24.81 -129.00
N THR A 276 46.20 25.71 -128.72
CA THR A 276 45.59 26.59 -129.74
C THR A 276 46.57 27.64 -130.27
N ILE A 277 47.45 28.15 -129.41
CA ILE A 277 48.54 29.05 -129.82
C ILE A 277 49.58 28.30 -130.66
N SER A 278 49.90 27.05 -130.32
CA SER A 278 50.80 26.19 -131.10
C SER A 278 50.27 25.93 -132.52
N VAL A 279 48.98 25.60 -132.65
CA VAL A 279 48.33 25.36 -133.95
C VAL A 279 48.30 26.63 -134.81
N LYS A 280 48.06 27.81 -134.21
CA LYS A 280 48.11 29.09 -134.94
C LYS A 280 49.52 29.51 -135.34
N LEU A 281 50.56 29.10 -134.61
CA LEU A 281 51.96 29.31 -134.97
C LEU A 281 52.39 28.41 -136.14
N GLU A 282 51.93 27.16 -136.15
CA GLU A 282 52.12 26.21 -137.27
C GLU A 282 51.40 26.66 -138.55
N GLN A 283 50.14 27.12 -138.43
CA GLN A 283 49.37 27.62 -139.58
C GLN A 283 49.97 28.91 -140.19
N ALA A 284 50.62 29.75 -139.36
CA ALA A 284 51.33 30.94 -139.83
C ALA A 284 52.68 30.61 -140.51
N GLN A 285 53.33 29.51 -140.14
CA GLN A 285 54.53 28.99 -140.82
C GLN A 285 54.18 28.27 -142.14
N GLU A 286 53.00 27.63 -142.22
CA GLU A 286 52.49 26.98 -143.43
C GLU A 286 52.04 28.00 -144.50
N ASN A 287 51.52 29.16 -144.10
CA ASN A 287 51.16 30.23 -145.05
C ASN A 287 52.39 30.97 -145.59
N ARG A 288 53.47 31.09 -144.80
CA ARG A 288 54.75 31.67 -145.24
C ARG A 288 55.47 30.80 -146.27
N THR A 289 55.34 29.47 -146.14
CA THR A 289 55.91 28.49 -147.10
C THR A 289 55.11 28.42 -148.40
N LYS A 290 53.80 28.63 -148.38
CA LYS A 290 52.95 28.71 -149.58
C LYS A 290 53.20 30.00 -150.40
N GLU A 291 53.47 31.13 -149.77
CA GLU A 291 53.86 32.37 -150.47
C GLU A 291 55.29 32.31 -151.06
N GLU A 292 56.23 31.60 -150.41
CA GLU A 292 57.58 31.37 -150.94
C GLU A 292 57.63 30.38 -152.12
N GLU A 293 56.74 29.40 -152.18
CA GLU A 293 56.60 28.52 -153.36
C GLU A 293 56.01 29.25 -154.58
N GLU A 294 55.04 30.14 -154.39
CA GLU A 294 54.47 30.93 -155.49
C GLU A 294 55.50 31.92 -156.09
N LEU A 295 56.40 32.46 -155.26
CA LEU A 295 57.49 33.33 -155.70
C LEU A 295 58.60 32.55 -156.43
N LYS A 296 58.83 31.28 -156.07
CA LYS A 296 59.73 30.35 -156.79
C LYS A 296 59.15 29.93 -158.14
N LYS A 297 57.83 29.74 -158.24
CA LYS A 297 57.14 29.47 -159.53
C LYS A 297 57.21 30.68 -160.47
N LYS A 298 56.98 31.89 -159.96
CA LYS A 298 57.12 33.17 -160.70
C LYS A 298 58.55 33.50 -161.14
N THR A 299 59.57 32.92 -160.51
CA THR A 299 60.98 33.11 -160.89
C THR A 299 61.48 32.02 -161.84
N ALA A 300 60.95 30.80 -161.75
CA ALA A 300 61.17 29.75 -162.75
C ALA A 300 60.56 30.14 -164.13
N GLU A 301 59.32 30.64 -164.18
CA GLU A 301 58.68 31.10 -165.43
C GLU A 301 59.35 32.34 -166.05
N LYS A 302 60.01 33.20 -165.25
CA LYS A 302 60.77 34.35 -165.76
C LYS A 302 62.18 33.99 -166.27
N LEU A 303 62.73 32.87 -165.79
CA LEU A 303 64.00 32.32 -166.26
C LEU A 303 63.78 31.39 -167.46
N GLU A 304 62.62 30.74 -167.48
CA GLU A 304 62.08 30.07 -168.63
C GLU A 304 61.79 31.10 -169.70
N GLN A 305 62.83 31.29 -170.46
CA GLN A 305 62.55 31.47 -171.86
C GLN A 305 62.15 32.91 -172.23
N LYS A 306 62.80 33.82 -171.50
CA LYS A 306 63.74 34.74 -172.17
C LYS A 306 64.60 34.10 -173.30
N LEU A 307 64.84 32.78 -173.29
CA LEU A 307 65.16 31.93 -174.45
C LEU A 307 64.10 31.88 -175.58
N GLU A 308 62.79 31.87 -175.30
CA GLU A 308 61.73 31.93 -176.33
C GLU A 308 61.67 33.32 -176.98
N ILE A 309 61.94 34.37 -176.21
CA ILE A 309 62.19 35.72 -176.75
C ILE A 309 63.47 35.75 -177.61
N ALA A 310 64.49 34.92 -177.31
CA ALA A 310 65.67 34.79 -178.16
C ALA A 310 65.39 34.03 -179.48
N ASP A 311 64.54 33.00 -179.46
CA ASP A 311 64.13 32.27 -180.67
C ASP A 311 63.13 33.04 -181.54
N LYS A 312 62.25 33.87 -180.95
CA LYS A 312 61.27 34.67 -181.71
C LYS A 312 61.86 35.94 -182.33
N ASN A 313 62.88 36.55 -181.72
CA ASN A 313 63.66 37.62 -182.35
C ASN A 313 64.39 37.14 -183.63
N ARG A 314 64.60 35.82 -183.79
CA ARG A 314 65.07 35.21 -185.05
C ARG A 314 63.96 35.08 -186.11
N LEU A 315 62.70 35.02 -185.68
CA LEU A 315 61.50 34.90 -186.54
C LEU A 315 60.95 36.28 -186.96
N GLU A 316 61.11 37.28 -186.10
CA GLU A 316 60.75 38.68 -186.34
C GLU A 316 61.56 39.31 -187.50
N LEU A 317 62.77 38.79 -187.76
CA LEU A 317 63.61 39.18 -188.90
C LEU A 317 63.13 38.57 -190.23
N ALA A 318 62.50 37.39 -190.21
CA ALA A 318 61.99 36.72 -191.39
C ALA A 318 60.65 37.30 -191.86
N GLU A 319 59.78 37.73 -190.94
CA GLU A 319 58.46 38.26 -191.32
C GLU A 319 58.49 39.76 -191.65
N LYS A 320 59.42 40.54 -191.08
CA LYS A 320 59.71 41.91 -191.56
C LYS A 320 60.14 41.95 -193.03
N ALA A 321 60.74 40.88 -193.54
CA ALA A 321 61.00 40.73 -194.98
C ALA A 321 59.71 40.48 -195.80
N LYS A 322 58.66 39.91 -195.19
CA LYS A 322 57.36 39.66 -195.83
C LYS A 322 56.45 40.91 -195.80
N LYS A 323 56.49 41.67 -194.69
CA LYS A 323 55.86 43.00 -194.58
C LYS A 323 56.35 44.00 -195.62
N ALA A 324 57.60 43.92 -196.07
CA ALA A 324 58.12 44.80 -197.11
C ALA A 324 57.55 44.49 -198.53
N LYS A 325 57.02 43.29 -198.77
CA LYS A 325 56.51 42.89 -200.09
C LYS A 325 55.02 43.18 -200.27
N GLU A 326 54.18 42.93 -199.26
CA GLU A 326 52.73 43.17 -199.36
C GLU A 326 52.34 44.65 -199.19
N GLU A 327 53.15 45.45 -198.47
CA GLU A 327 52.97 46.91 -198.42
C GLU A 327 53.25 47.57 -199.78
N SER A 328 54.09 46.95 -200.62
CA SER A 328 54.31 47.37 -202.01
C SER A 328 53.08 47.09 -202.89
N ASP A 329 52.40 45.97 -202.70
CA ASP A 329 51.29 45.55 -203.57
C ASP A 329 49.96 46.28 -203.24
N ARG A 330 49.69 46.66 -201.98
CA ARG A 330 48.47 47.44 -201.66
C ARG A 330 48.62 48.96 -201.76
N ARG A 331 49.84 49.52 -201.60
CA ARG A 331 50.10 50.90 -202.05
C ARG A 331 49.84 51.05 -203.57
N ALA A 332 49.95 49.98 -204.36
CA ALA A 332 49.56 49.99 -205.77
C ALA A 332 48.04 49.97 -206.01
N GLU A 333 47.21 49.49 -205.08
CA GLU A 333 45.74 49.56 -205.17
C GLU A 333 45.19 50.88 -204.66
N LEU A 334 45.80 51.46 -203.60
CA LEU A 334 45.43 52.79 -203.10
C LEU A 334 45.63 53.90 -204.15
N VAL A 335 46.63 53.73 -205.03
CA VAL A 335 46.93 54.67 -206.13
C VAL A 335 46.00 54.46 -207.34
N ARG A 336 45.39 53.27 -207.52
CA ARG A 336 44.40 53.05 -208.58
C ARG A 336 43.02 53.63 -208.24
N ALA A 337 42.55 53.56 -206.99
CA ALA A 337 41.23 54.10 -206.61
C ALA A 337 41.23 55.61 -206.27
N ASN A 338 42.29 56.18 -205.69
CA ASN A 338 42.40 57.65 -205.60
C ASN A 338 42.62 58.31 -206.98
N LYS A 339 43.12 57.54 -207.97
CA LYS A 339 43.10 57.93 -209.39
C LYS A 339 41.75 57.66 -210.06
N GLU A 340 40.82 57.00 -209.38
CA GLU A 340 39.40 57.01 -209.72
C GLU A 340 38.61 58.13 -209.05
N ARG A 341 39.34 59.01 -208.36
CA ARG A 341 39.30 60.42 -208.74
C ARG A 341 38.03 61.10 -208.19
N LEU A 342 38.13 62.29 -207.61
CA LEU A 342 38.71 63.46 -208.30
C LEU A 342 38.30 63.58 -209.80
N MET A 343 37.20 62.91 -210.17
CA MET A 343 36.31 63.15 -211.31
C MET A 343 34.87 63.35 -210.76
N ALA A 344 34.69 63.62 -209.46
CA ALA A 344 33.37 63.97 -208.91
C ALA A 344 33.36 65.04 -207.81
N ALA A 345 34.48 65.37 -207.16
CA ALA A 345 34.56 66.54 -206.25
C ALA A 345 35.14 67.78 -206.95
N GLU A 346 34.98 67.86 -208.28
CA GLU A 346 35.14 69.10 -209.05
C GLU A 346 33.81 69.89 -208.93
N LYS A 347 33.70 70.61 -207.81
CA LYS A 347 32.80 71.75 -207.47
C LYS A 347 32.55 71.72 -205.95
N HIS A 348 33.58 71.88 -205.12
CA HIS A 348 34.37 73.09 -204.92
C HIS A 348 33.53 74.25 -204.37
N GLU A 349 33.94 74.73 -203.21
CA GLU A 349 33.70 76.09 -202.78
C GLU A 349 34.25 77.07 -203.84
N THR A 350 33.38 77.62 -204.67
CA THR A 350 33.24 79.08 -204.67
C THR A 350 32.33 79.38 -203.47
N ALA A 351 32.88 79.85 -202.36
CA ALA A 351 33.02 81.26 -202.01
C ALA A 351 31.71 81.92 -201.53
N SER A 352 31.84 82.73 -200.47
CA SER A 352 31.09 83.98 -200.26
C SER A 352 29.62 83.92 -199.82
N SER A 353 29.34 84.73 -198.78
CA SER A 353 28.13 85.56 -198.51
C SER A 353 26.74 84.92 -198.50
N GLY A 354 25.94 85.31 -197.51
CA GLY A 354 24.48 85.32 -197.60
C GLY A 354 23.79 84.13 -196.97
#